data_AF-A0A7W9MIH8-F1
#
_entry.id   AF-A0A7W9MIH8-F1
#
_cell.length_a   1.000
_cell.length_b   1.000
_cell.length_c   1.000
_cell.angle_alpha   90.00
_cell.angle_beta   90.00
_cell.angle_gamma   90.00
#
_symmetry.space_group_name_H-M   'P 1'
#
loop_
_entity.id
_entity.type
_entity.pdbx_description
1 polymer ?
#
loop_
_entity_poly.entity_id
_entity_poly.type
_entity_poly.pdbx_seq_one_letter_code
_entity_poly.pdbx_strand_id
1 'polypeptide(L)' 'MATNLPGVVAVRDSKDPGGPKLLFTPADWQAFVGGVKNGEFDR' A
#
# COMPACT_ATOMS: atom_id res chain seq x y z
N MET A 1 1.88 -19.66 1.26
CA MET A 1 2.87 -18.70 1.79
C MET A 1 3.03 -17.62 0.73
N ALA A 2 2.65 -16.37 1.03
CA ALA A 2 2.88 -15.26 0.12
C ALA A 2 4.30 -14.75 0.37
N THR A 3 5.24 -15.12 -0.50
CA THR A 3 6.59 -14.58 -0.50
C THR A 3 6.46 -13.09 -0.85
N ASN A 4 6.59 -12.23 0.16
CA ASN A 4 6.77 -10.79 -0.06
C ASN A 4 7.94 -10.65 -1.04
N LEU A 5 7.67 -10.12 -2.24
CA LEU A 5 8.70 -9.84 -3.23
C LEU A 5 9.65 -8.81 -2.61
N PRO A 6 10.92 -9.14 -2.37
CA PRO A 6 11.83 -8.22 -1.71
C PRO A 6 11.90 -6.93 -2.52
N GLY A 7 11.43 -5.83 -1.91
CA GLY A 7 11.43 -4.50 -2.53
C GLY A 7 10.10 -4.01 -3.09
N VAL A 8 8.98 -4.74 -2.94
CA VAL A 8 7.65 -4.25 -3.35
C VAL A 8 6.57 -4.62 -2.32
N VAL A 9 5.79 -3.63 -1.90
CA VAL A 9 4.58 -3.81 -1.10
C VAL A 9 3.38 -3.82 -2.05
N ALA A 10 2.80 -5.00 -2.26
CA ALA A 10 1.58 -5.16 -3.04
C ALA A 10 0.36 -5.02 -2.13
N VAL A 11 -0.55 -4.10 -2.46
CA VAL A 11 -1.82 -3.88 -1.77
C VAL A 11 -2.95 -4.29 -2.71
N ARG A 12 -3.84 -5.15 -2.23
CA ARG A 12 -5.05 -5.55 -2.95
C ARG A 12 -6.25 -5.01 -2.21
N ASP A 13 -7.14 -4.33 -2.95
CA ASP A 13 -8.47 -4.05 -2.42
C ASP A 13 -9.30 -5.34 -2.43
N SER A 14 -9.69 -5.80 -1.25
CA SER A 14 -10.45 -7.05 -1.11
C SER A 14 -11.91 -6.91 -1.58
N LYS A 15 -12.42 -5.69 -1.73
CA LYS A 15 -13.81 -5.41 -2.12
C LYS A 15 -13.95 -5.28 -3.64
N ASP A 16 -12.86 -5.00 -4.35
CA ASP A 16 -12.75 -4.95 -5.80
C ASP A 16 -11.67 -5.93 -6.28
N PRO A 17 -11.97 -7.25 -6.28
CA PRO A 17 -10.98 -8.28 -6.55
C PRO A 17 -10.41 -8.24 -7.98
N GLY A 18 -11.08 -7.56 -8.92
CA GLY A 18 -10.64 -7.31 -10.31
C GLY A 18 -10.05 -5.91 -10.53
N GLY A 19 -9.93 -5.11 -9.47
CA GLY A 19 -9.43 -3.75 -9.51
C GLY A 19 -7.95 -3.62 -9.86
N PRO A 20 -7.48 -2.38 -10.03
CA PRO A 20 -6.08 -2.11 -10.34
C PRO A 20 -5.16 -2.62 -9.23
N LYS A 21 -4.00 -3.17 -9.62
CA LYS A 21 -2.98 -3.64 -8.68
C LYS A 21 -2.22 -2.44 -8.12
N LEU A 22 -2.28 -2.24 -6.81
CA LEU A 22 -1.51 -1.20 -6.13
C LEU A 22 -0.18 -1.78 -5.69
N LEU A 23 0.92 -1.22 -6.20
CA LEU A 23 2.29 -1.65 -5.93
C LEU A 23 3.09 -0.45 -5.44
N PHE A 24 3.71 -0.58 -4.27
CA PHE A 24 4.51 0.47 -3.65
C PHE A 24 5.94 -0.01 -3.44
N THR A 25 6.90 0.91 -3.47
CA THR A 25 8.19 0.62 -2.85
C THR A 25 8.03 0.62 -1.32
N PRO A 26 8.93 -0.04 -0.56
CA PRO A 26 8.91 0.02 0.90
C PRO A 26 8.98 1.45 1.44
N ALA A 27 9.73 2.34 0.77
CA ALA A 27 9.85 3.74 1.18
C ALA A 27 8.53 4.51 0.97
N ASP A 28 7.88 4.33 -0.19
CA ASP A 28 6.59 4.96 -0.47
C ASP A 28 5.50 4.46 0.48
N TRP A 29 5.52 3.16 0.81
CA TRP A 29 4.59 2.59 1.78
C TRP A 29 4.78 3.19 3.18
N GLN A 30 6.03 3.38 3.62
CA GLN A 30 6.32 4.03 4.90
C GLN A 30 5.86 5.49 4.93
N ALA A 31 6.11 6.24 3.85
CA ALA A 31 5.64 7.62 3.72
C ALA A 31 4.10 7.69 3.73
N PHE A 32 3.42 6.81 2.99
CA PHE A 32 1.97 6.70 2.97
C PHE A 32 1.40 6.43 4.37
N VAL A 33 1.92 5.43 5.08
CA VAL A 33 1.46 5.12 6.45
C VAL A 33 1.73 6.28 7.41
N GLY A 34 2.87 6.97 7.26
CA GLY A 34 3.18 8.18 8.00
C GLY A 34 2.13 9.26 7.79
N GLY A 35 1.77 9.55 6.55
CA GLY A 35 0.78 10.59 6.26
C GLY A 35 -0.65 10.25 6.68
N VAL A 36 -1.03 8.96 6.61
CA VAL A 36 -2.29 8.49 7.19
C VAL A 36 -2.33 8.75 8.70
N LYS A 37 -1.24 8.45 9.42
CA LYS A 37 -1.16 8.70 10.87
C LYS A 37 -1.18 10.18 11.23
N ASN A 38 -0.62 11.03 10.36
CA ASN A 38 -0.60 12.48 10.54
C ASN A 38 -1.92 13.14 10.13
N GLY A 39 -2.90 12.39 9.61
CA GLY A 39 -4.18 12.93 9.15
C GLY A 39 -4.07 13.73 7.84
N GLU A 40 -3.01 13.53 7.05
CA GLU A 40 -2.78 14.29 5.81
C GLU A 40 -3.85 14.04 4.74
N PHE A 41 -4.64 12.97 4.91
CA PHE A 41 -5.68 12.55 3.97
C PHE A 41 -7.11 12.72 4.52
N ASP A 42 -7.31 13.36 5.67
CA ASP A 42 -8.61 13.49 6.36
C ASP A 42 -9.49 14.66 5.88
N ARG A 43 -9.21 15.21 4.68
CA ARG A 43 -9.89 16.41 4.16
C ARG A 43 -11.09 16.11 3.27
#